data_AF-A0A0V0YAL9-F1
#
_entry.id   AF-A0A0V0YAL9-F1
#
_cell.length_a   1.000
_cell.length_b   1.000
_cell.length_c   1.000
_cell.angle_alpha   90.00
_cell.angle_beta   90.00
_cell.angle_gamma   90.00
#
_symmetry.space_group_name_H-M   'P 1'
#
loop_
_entity.id
_entity.type
_entity.pdbx_description
1 polymer ?
#
loop_
_entity_poly.entity_id
_entity_poly.type
_entity_poly.pdbx_seq_one_letter_code
_entity_poly.pdbx_strand_id
1 'polypeptide(L)'
;MNRLVNCSVVYRVTVPSGAYLDVDQILASFRNMFYSNKPFFVEAPAWTSVDQTVLIESSKRMYNAFIFEDVIEFPIHFRYQKPTKRGLIVKVRFYAPDVLLRCLDPKFFDLLNFTGDADDSRLVEAPCNFGYNYNSNLLCLYLHVKENSVSYADIDIPTPDLSYKVPFLYDSIYITGMLL
;
A
#
# COMPACT_ATOMS: atom_id res chain seq x y z
N MET A 1 28.31 -1.36 26.80
CA MET A 1 28.67 -1.62 25.39
C MET A 1 27.38 -1.51 24.57
N ASN A 2 27.13 -0.35 23.95
CA ASN A 2 25.90 -0.09 23.21
C ASN A 2 25.96 -0.81 21.86
N ARG A 3 25.32 -1.98 21.77
CA ARG A 3 25.10 -2.63 20.48
C ARG A 3 24.19 -1.71 19.65
N LEU A 4 24.63 -1.36 18.44
CA LEU A 4 23.78 -0.74 17.44
C LEU A 4 22.71 -1.76 17.05
N VAL A 5 21.50 -1.61 17.59
CA VAL A 5 20.37 -2.44 17.15
C VAL A 5 19.99 -1.93 15.76
N ASN A 6 20.28 -2.75 14.74
CA ASN A 6 19.94 -2.47 13.35
C ASN A 6 18.57 -3.10 13.06
N CYS A 7 17.55 -2.24 12.91
CA CYS A 7 16.20 -2.66 12.59
C CYS A 7 15.80 -2.22 11.18
N SER A 8 15.21 -3.14 10.42
CA SER A 8 14.37 -2.84 9.26
C SER A 8 13.05 -2.25 9.75
N VAL A 9 12.57 -1.23 9.04
CA VAL A 9 11.22 -0.69 9.16
C VAL A 9 10.46 -1.03 7.89
N VAL A 10 9.26 -1.57 8.03
CA VAL A 10 8.37 -1.91 6.93
C VAL A 10 7.02 -1.24 7.19
N TYR A 11 6.48 -0.62 6.17
CA TYR A 11 5.17 0.01 6.20
C TYR A 11 4.16 -0.88 5.52
N ARG A 12 3.10 -1.24 6.24
CA ARG A 12 1.97 -1.97 5.69
C ARG A 12 0.86 -0.98 5.37
N VAL A 13 0.67 -0.73 4.08
CA VAL A 13 -0.33 0.20 3.55
C VAL A 13 -1.51 -0.59 3.03
N THR A 14 -2.72 -0.15 3.35
CA THR A 14 -3.95 -0.64 2.70
C THR A 14 -4.33 0.31 1.57
N VAL A 15 -4.25 -0.19 0.34
CA VAL A 15 -4.75 0.50 -0.86
C VAL A 15 -6.24 0.18 -0.99
N PRO A 16 -7.13 1.17 -0.85
CA PRO A 16 -8.57 0.93 -0.89
C PRO A 16 -9.03 0.51 -2.28
N SER A 17 -10.15 -0.21 -2.35
CA SER A 17 -10.78 -0.70 -3.59
C SER A 17 -11.10 0.38 -4.62
N GLY A 18 -11.15 1.66 -4.23
CA GLY A 18 -11.31 2.81 -5.13
C GLY A 18 -10.02 3.29 -5.78
N ALA A 19 -8.86 2.69 -5.45
CA ALA A 19 -7.55 3.09 -5.91
C ALA A 19 -6.70 1.90 -6.34
N TYR A 20 -5.58 2.19 -7.01
CA TYR A 20 -4.57 1.21 -7.39
C TYR A 20 -3.20 1.85 -7.51
N LEU A 21 -2.17 1.00 -7.49
CA LEU A 21 -0.81 1.38 -7.80
C LEU A 21 -0.46 0.88 -9.20
N ASP A 22 -0.02 1.77 -10.06
CA ASP A 22 0.55 1.39 -11.36
C ASP A 22 2.02 1.07 -11.14
N VAL A 23 2.33 -0.23 -11.06
CA VAL A 23 3.69 -0.68 -10.76
C VAL A 23 4.67 -0.37 -11.88
N ASP A 24 4.19 -0.21 -13.12
CA ASP A 24 5.05 0.15 -14.23
C ASP A 24 5.55 1.60 -14.10
N GLN A 25 4.76 2.46 -13.43
CA GLN A 25 5.12 3.84 -13.12
C GLN A 25 5.95 4.00 -11.84
N ILE A 26 6.12 2.92 -11.05
CA ILE A 26 6.98 2.95 -9.86
C ILE A 26 8.46 3.01 -10.27
N LEU A 27 9.18 3.98 -9.70
CA LEU A 27 10.62 4.15 -9.87
C LEU A 27 11.38 2.85 -9.60
N ALA A 28 12.36 2.53 -10.45
CA ALA A 28 13.12 1.29 -10.35
C ALA A 28 13.80 1.10 -8.98
N SER A 29 14.26 2.19 -8.36
CA SER A 29 14.82 2.20 -7.01
C SER A 29 13.82 1.71 -5.94
N PHE A 30 12.54 1.96 -6.15
CA PHE A 30 11.46 1.63 -5.21
C PHE A 30 10.93 0.20 -5.40
N ARG A 31 11.14 -0.42 -6.57
CA ARG A 31 10.67 -1.78 -6.89
C ARG A 31 11.28 -2.84 -5.96
N ASN A 32 12.51 -2.64 -5.49
CA ASN A 32 13.16 -3.56 -4.56
C ASN A 32 12.73 -3.37 -3.10
N MET A 33 11.96 -2.32 -2.82
CA MET A 33 11.42 -2.03 -1.48
C MET A 33 9.92 -2.36 -1.41
N PHE A 34 9.30 -2.71 -2.54
CA PHE A 34 7.86 -2.88 -2.66
C PHE A 34 7.49 -4.36 -2.77
N TYR A 35 6.48 -4.77 -1.99
CA TYR A 35 5.86 -6.08 -2.08
C TYR A 35 4.34 -5.95 -2.07
N SER A 36 3.70 -6.73 -2.93
CA SER A 36 2.25 -6.97 -2.90
C SER A 36 2.01 -8.47 -3.06
N ASN A 37 1.02 -8.99 -2.35
CA ASN A 37 0.62 -10.40 -2.49
C ASN A 37 -0.16 -10.64 -3.79
N LYS A 38 -0.74 -9.59 -4.38
CA LYS A 38 -1.55 -9.68 -5.61
C LYS A 38 -1.18 -8.58 -6.60
N PRO A 39 -1.31 -8.83 -7.91
CA PRO A 39 -1.15 -7.78 -8.91
C PRO A 39 -2.29 -6.77 -8.83
N PHE A 40 -1.99 -5.52 -9.17
CA PHE A 40 -3.00 -4.48 -9.34
C PHE A 40 -3.60 -4.57 -10.74
N PHE A 41 -4.90 -4.88 -10.82
CA PHE A 41 -5.63 -4.80 -12.08
C PHE A 41 -5.93 -3.34 -12.41
N VAL A 42 -5.11 -2.69 -13.24
CA VAL A 42 -5.23 -1.25 -13.56
C VAL A 42 -6.62 -0.89 -14.11
N GLU A 43 -7.16 -1.73 -14.99
CA GLU A 43 -8.44 -1.49 -15.69
C GLU A 43 -9.70 -1.88 -14.89
N ALA A 44 -9.56 -2.48 -13.71
CA ALA A 44 -10.71 -2.92 -12.95
C ALA A 44 -11.48 -1.73 -12.34
N PRO A 45 -12.81 -1.64 -12.51
CA PRO A 45 -13.59 -0.58 -11.87
C PRO A 45 -13.63 -0.75 -10.34
N ALA A 46 -13.93 0.33 -9.62
CA ALA A 46 -13.92 0.33 -8.16
C ALA A 46 -14.89 -0.68 -7.53
N TRP A 47 -16.10 -0.83 -8.09
CA TRP A 47 -17.15 -1.71 -7.54
C TRP A 47 -16.90 -3.21 -7.74
N THR A 48 -15.90 -3.59 -8.52
CA THR A 48 -15.45 -4.99 -8.66
C THR A 48 -14.09 -5.23 -7.99
N SER A 49 -13.52 -4.19 -7.39
CA SER A 49 -12.21 -4.23 -6.76
C SER A 49 -12.36 -4.43 -5.25
N VAL A 50 -11.28 -4.89 -4.62
CA VAL A 50 -11.19 -5.06 -3.17
C VAL A 50 -9.97 -4.32 -2.66
N ASP A 51 -9.95 -4.02 -1.38
CA ASP A 51 -8.79 -3.44 -0.72
C ASP A 51 -7.59 -4.40 -0.85
N GLN A 52 -6.42 -3.82 -1.09
CA GLN A 52 -5.18 -4.57 -1.28
C GLN A 52 -4.12 -4.06 -0.32
N THR A 53 -3.45 -4.99 0.35
CA THR A 53 -2.34 -4.66 1.24
C THR A 53 -1.03 -4.69 0.47
N VAL A 54 -0.24 -3.63 0.63
CA VAL A 54 1.13 -3.54 0.13
C VAL A 54 2.08 -3.32 1.28
N LEU A 55 3.28 -3.86 1.14
CA LEU A 55 4.35 -3.71 2.11
C LEU A 55 5.50 -2.94 1.46
N ILE A 56 6.01 -1.93 2.15
CA ILE A 56 7.08 -1.06 1.67
C ILE A 56 8.20 -1.06 2.71
N GLU A 57 9.37 -1.57 2.36
CA GLU A 57 10.56 -1.49 3.20
C GLU A 57 11.16 -0.08 3.15
N SER A 58 11.46 0.48 4.32
CA SER A 58 12.18 1.74 4.41
C SER A 58 13.61 1.58 3.89
N SER A 59 14.07 2.55 3.11
CA SER A 59 15.49 2.67 2.77
C SER A 59 16.36 3.01 3.99
N LYS A 60 15.75 3.59 5.04
CA LYS A 60 16.43 3.93 6.30
C LYS A 60 16.43 2.75 7.24
N ARG A 61 17.51 2.66 8.01
CA ARG A 61 17.64 1.72 9.13
C ARG A 61 17.58 2.50 10.43
N MET A 62 16.89 1.95 11.41
CA MET A 62 16.87 2.53 12.74
C MET A 62 18.16 2.10 13.47
N TYR A 63 18.94 3.07 13.94
CA TYR A 63 20.17 2.86 14.71
C TYR A 63 20.08 3.62 16.03
N ASN A 64 20.02 2.91 17.16
CA ASN A 64 20.22 3.42 18.53
C ASN A 64 19.64 4.80 18.93
N ALA A 65 18.57 5.29 18.31
CA ALA A 65 18.00 6.61 18.59
C ALA A 65 16.49 6.54 18.89
N PHE A 66 16.08 7.32 19.88
CA PHE A 66 14.72 7.39 20.46
C PHE A 66 13.66 8.00 19.50
N ILE A 67 14.05 8.47 18.32
CA ILE A 67 13.17 9.11 17.32
C ILE A 67 13.61 8.67 15.92
N PHE A 68 12.67 8.14 15.13
CA PHE A 68 12.85 7.74 13.74
C PHE A 68 11.85 8.51 12.87
N GLU A 69 12.35 9.19 11.85
CA GLU A 69 11.53 9.97 10.91
C GLU A 69 11.82 9.50 9.48
N ASP A 70 10.75 9.14 8.78
CA ASP A 70 10.82 8.70 7.40
C ASP A 70 9.59 9.15 6.62
N VAL A 71 9.78 9.34 5.31
CA VAL A 71 8.74 9.77 4.38
C VAL A 71 8.72 8.79 3.22
N ILE A 72 7.55 8.25 2.93
CA ILE A 72 7.33 7.33 1.82
C ILE A 72 6.30 7.94 0.89
N GLU A 73 6.68 8.05 -0.37
CA GLU A 73 5.83 8.52 -1.44
C GLU A 73 5.67 7.39 -2.47
N PHE A 74 4.44 7.15 -2.91
CA PHE A 74 4.14 6.17 -3.94
C PHE A 74 2.97 6.65 -4.83
N PRO A 75 3.01 6.36 -6.14
CA PRO A 75 2.01 6.84 -7.08
C PRO A 75 0.69 6.08 -6.90
N ILE A 76 -0.35 6.78 -6.45
CA ILE A 76 -1.71 6.25 -6.34
C ILE A 76 -2.54 6.78 -7.50
N HIS A 77 -3.26 5.88 -8.16
CA HIS A 77 -4.26 6.21 -9.17
C HIS A 77 -5.65 5.85 -8.66
N PHE A 78 -6.64 6.63 -9.06
CA PHE A 78 -8.04 6.36 -8.72
C PHE A 78 -8.72 5.55 -9.81
N ARG A 79 -9.50 4.58 -9.38
CA ARG A 79 -10.30 3.75 -10.27
C ARG A 79 -11.55 4.50 -10.69
N TYR A 80 -12.06 4.11 -11.85
CA TYR A 80 -13.37 4.56 -12.30
C TYR A 80 -14.46 4.17 -11.29
N GLN A 81 -15.23 5.17 -10.88
CA GLN A 81 -16.32 5.04 -9.92
C GLN A 81 -17.65 4.80 -10.64
N LYS A 82 -18.55 4.05 -10.00
CA LYS A 82 -19.85 3.75 -10.58
C LYS A 82 -20.62 5.05 -10.82
N PRO A 83 -21.22 5.27 -11.99
CA PRO A 83 -22.11 6.40 -12.19
C PRO A 83 -23.24 6.42 -11.17
N THR A 84 -23.59 7.60 -10.67
CA THR A 84 -24.66 7.76 -9.68
C THR A 84 -25.71 8.74 -10.20
N LYS A 85 -26.94 8.67 -9.67
CA LYS A 85 -27.97 9.66 -10.04
C LYS A 85 -27.55 11.01 -9.44
N ARG A 86 -27.51 12.06 -10.27
CA ARG A 86 -27.10 13.44 -9.92
C ARG A 86 -25.61 13.65 -9.65
N GLY A 87 -24.75 12.70 -10.02
CA GLY A 87 -23.29 12.86 -9.92
C GLY A 87 -22.81 13.12 -8.48
N LEU A 88 -22.88 12.10 -7.64
CA LEU A 88 -22.46 12.15 -6.24
C LEU A 88 -20.92 12.15 -6.11
N ILE A 89 -20.45 12.58 -4.94
CA ILE A 89 -19.06 12.46 -4.51
C ILE A 89 -18.90 11.14 -3.77
N VAL A 90 -17.95 10.32 -4.18
CA VAL A 90 -17.52 9.11 -3.47
C VAL A 90 -16.25 9.44 -2.69
N LYS A 91 -16.19 9.01 -1.43
CA LYS A 91 -15.00 9.17 -0.59
C LYS A 91 -14.15 7.92 -0.66
N VAL A 92 -12.88 8.09 -1.03
CA VAL A 92 -11.86 7.04 -0.93
C VAL A 92 -10.99 7.35 0.28
N ARG A 93 -11.00 6.44 1.27
CA ARG A 93 -10.28 6.60 2.53
C ARG A 93 -8.95 5.87 2.51
N PHE A 94 -7.88 6.57 2.86
CA PHE A 94 -6.56 6.01 3.12
C PHE A 94 -6.30 6.05 4.61
N TYR A 95 -6.05 4.90 5.20
CA TYR A 95 -5.58 4.82 6.58
C TYR A 95 -4.07 5.05 6.62
N ALA A 96 -3.58 5.60 7.74
CA ALA A 96 -2.16 5.64 8.00
C ALA A 96 -1.58 4.21 7.93
N PRO A 97 -0.33 4.06 7.45
CA PRO A 97 0.30 2.75 7.34
C PRO A 97 0.59 2.17 8.73
N ASP A 98 0.40 0.87 8.88
CA ASP A 98 0.93 0.18 10.06
C ASP A 98 2.46 0.10 9.95
N VAL A 99 3.14 0.23 11.09
CA VAL A 99 4.61 0.12 11.15
C VAL A 99 5.00 -1.25 11.68
N LEU A 100 5.83 -1.95 10.91
CA LEU A 100 6.38 -3.26 11.22
C LEU A 100 7.89 -3.16 11.43
N LEU A 101 8.39 -3.65 12.56
CA LEU A 101 9.81 -3.59 12.93
C LEU A 101 10.43 -4.99 12.99
N ARG A 102 11.63 -5.12 12.43
CA ARG A 102 12.42 -6.35 12.54
C ARG A 102 13.87 -5.99 12.79
N CYS A 103 14.42 -6.46 13.91
CA CYS A 103 15.81 -6.25 14.27
C CYS A 103 16.59 -7.57 14.21
N LEU A 104 17.85 -7.52 13.79
CA LEU A 104 18.73 -8.70 13.71
C LEU A 104 19.42 -9.04 15.04
N ASP A 105 19.15 -8.31 16.12
CA ASP A 105 19.72 -8.59 17.44
C ASP A 105 19.01 -9.80 18.08
N PRO A 106 19.72 -10.84 18.53
CA PRO A 106 19.13 -11.97 19.25
C PRO A 106 18.24 -11.56 20.42
N LYS A 107 18.57 -10.46 21.12
CA LYS A 107 17.75 -9.95 22.24
C LYS A 107 16.40 -9.39 21.82
N PHE A 108 16.24 -8.99 20.55
CA PHE A 108 14.95 -8.61 20.00
C PHE A 108 14.02 -9.83 19.93
N PHE A 109 14.55 -10.99 19.52
CA PHE A 109 13.78 -12.24 19.52
C PHE A 109 13.41 -12.71 20.93
N ASP A 110 14.26 -12.46 21.92
CA ASP A 110 13.94 -12.72 23.33
C ASP A 110 12.76 -11.85 23.83
N LEU A 111 12.64 -10.61 23.35
CA LEU A 111 11.50 -9.73 23.63
C LEU A 111 10.21 -10.22 22.94
N LEU A 112 10.31 -10.81 21.74
CA LEU A 112 9.17 -11.44 21.06
C LEU A 112 8.70 -12.71 21.78
N ASN A 113 9.61 -13.45 22.41
CA ASN A 113 9.27 -14.63 23.22
C ASN A 113 8.60 -14.29 24.56
N PHE A 114 8.84 -13.07 25.10
CA PHE A 114 8.26 -12.62 26.37
C PHE A 114 6.78 -12.23 26.26
N THR A 115 6.26 -12.02 25.04
CA THR A 115 4.83 -11.74 24.79
C THR A 115 4.00 -13.00 24.59
N GLY A 116 4.57 -14.19 24.83
CA GLY A 116 3.96 -15.51 24.69
C GLY A 116 2.82 -15.84 25.67
N ASP A 117 1.89 -14.90 25.87
CA ASP A 117 0.53 -15.19 26.30
C ASP A 117 -0.40 -15.01 25.10
N ALA A 118 -1.44 -15.84 25.02
CA ALA A 118 -2.23 -16.25 23.86
C ALA A 118 -2.96 -15.17 22.99
N ASP A 119 -2.55 -13.89 23.04
CA ASP A 119 -3.16 -12.79 22.28
C ASP A 119 -2.09 -11.98 21.49
N ASP A 120 -1.27 -12.70 20.72
CA ASP A 120 -0.07 -12.21 20.04
C ASP A 120 -0.36 -11.36 18.78
N SER A 121 -1.36 -10.47 18.85
CA SER A 121 -1.75 -9.52 17.79
C SER A 121 -0.67 -8.50 17.41
N ARG A 122 0.50 -8.58 18.06
CA ARG A 122 1.66 -7.71 17.86
C ARG A 122 2.72 -8.37 16.98
N LEU A 123 2.69 -9.68 16.77
CA LEU A 123 3.58 -10.33 15.81
C LEU A 123 2.87 -10.55 14.48
N VAL A 124 3.55 -10.18 13.40
CA VAL A 124 3.02 -10.28 12.04
C VAL A 124 4.08 -10.91 11.14
N GLU A 125 3.68 -11.89 10.35
CA GLU A 125 4.52 -12.46 9.30
C GLU A 125 4.49 -11.59 8.04
N ALA A 126 5.68 -11.31 7.51
CA ALA A 126 5.87 -10.60 6.24
C ALA A 126 7.11 -11.12 5.52
N PRO A 127 7.26 -10.89 4.20
CA PRO A 127 8.45 -11.32 3.46
C PRO A 127 9.74 -10.83 4.09
N CYS A 128 10.73 -11.73 4.23
CA CYS A 128 12.04 -11.39 4.78
C CYS A 128 12.86 -10.47 3.88
N ASN A 129 12.62 -10.57 2.57
CA ASN A 129 13.31 -9.82 1.53
C ASN A 129 12.25 -9.12 0.69
N PHE A 130 12.44 -7.83 0.52
CA PHE A 130 11.65 -7.01 -0.36
C PHE A 130 12.29 -7.05 -1.74
N GLY A 131 11.43 -7.28 -2.71
CA GLY A 131 11.78 -7.50 -4.09
C GLY A 131 10.44 -7.64 -4.77
N TYR A 132 10.26 -6.95 -5.89
CA TYR A 132 9.05 -7.06 -6.68
C TYR A 132 8.93 -8.47 -7.25
N ASN A 133 8.44 -9.38 -6.42
CA ASN A 133 8.21 -10.76 -6.73
C ASN A 133 7.10 -11.25 -5.81
N TYR A 134 5.92 -11.44 -6.41
CA TYR A 134 4.70 -11.92 -5.75
C TYR A 134 4.86 -13.28 -5.05
N ASN A 135 6.01 -13.93 -5.20
CA ASN A 135 6.31 -15.30 -4.78
C ASN A 135 7.37 -15.39 -3.67
N SER A 136 7.59 -14.33 -2.87
CA SER A 136 8.49 -14.44 -1.71
C SER A 136 7.89 -15.40 -0.68
N ASN A 137 8.37 -16.65 -0.68
CA ASN A 137 7.88 -17.70 0.23
C ASN A 137 8.62 -17.69 1.59
N LEU A 138 9.65 -16.86 1.74
CA LEU A 138 10.41 -16.75 2.98
C LEU A 138 9.79 -15.64 3.85
N LEU A 139 9.04 -16.06 4.86
CA LEU A 139 8.41 -15.17 5.82
C LEU A 139 9.28 -14.98 7.06
N CYS A 140 9.26 -13.76 7.57
CA CYS A 140 9.93 -13.34 8.79
C CYS A 140 8.92 -12.73 9.75
N LEU A 141 9.18 -12.86 11.04
CA LEU A 141 8.40 -12.22 12.09
C LEU A 141 8.80 -10.76 12.24
N TYR A 142 7.79 -9.90 12.28
CA TYR A 142 7.90 -8.48 12.56
C TYR A 142 7.05 -8.12 13.77
N LEU A 143 7.55 -7.16 14.56
CA LEU A 143 6.78 -6.51 15.60
C LEU A 143 5.92 -5.41 14.98
N HIS A 144 4.62 -5.53 15.11
CA HIS A 144 3.64 -4.52 14.75
C HIS A 144 3.56 -3.45 15.84
N VAL A 145 3.98 -2.25 15.48
CA VAL A 145 3.87 -1.06 16.32
C VAL A 145 2.47 -0.48 16.12
N LYS A 146 1.57 -0.77 17.08
CA LYS A 146 0.21 -0.22 17.06
C LYS A 146 0.27 1.29 17.29
N GLU A 147 -0.36 2.05 16.41
CA GLU A 147 -0.64 3.46 16.68
C GLU A 147 -1.67 3.60 17.81
N ASN A 148 -1.53 4.66 18.62
CA ASN A 148 -2.46 4.96 19.71
C ASN A 148 -3.80 5.52 19.21
N SER A 149 -3.87 5.98 17.97
CA SER A 149 -5.05 6.61 17.38
C SER A 149 -5.13 6.28 15.90
N VAL A 150 -6.34 6.01 15.40
CA VAL A 150 -6.57 5.78 13.98
C VAL A 150 -6.44 7.10 13.22
N SER A 151 -5.43 7.20 12.37
CA SER A 151 -5.25 8.31 11.44
C SER A 151 -5.69 7.90 10.03
N TYR A 152 -6.36 8.80 9.31
CA TYR A 152 -6.79 8.58 7.93
C TYR A 152 -6.94 9.90 7.16
N ALA A 153 -6.89 9.80 5.84
CA ALA A 153 -7.21 10.86 4.89
C ALA A 153 -8.33 10.41 3.96
N ASP A 154 -9.31 11.30 3.72
CA ASP A 154 -10.39 11.07 2.75
C ASP A 154 -10.11 11.88 1.49
N ILE A 155 -10.30 11.24 0.33
CA ILE A 155 -10.21 11.88 -0.97
C ILE A 155 -11.58 11.81 -1.64
N ASP A 156 -12.10 12.98 -2.00
CA ASP A 156 -13.40 13.14 -2.63
C ASP A 156 -13.26 12.98 -4.15
N ILE A 157 -13.95 11.98 -4.71
CA ILE A 157 -13.94 11.67 -6.14
C ILE A 157 -15.33 11.94 -6.73
N PRO A 158 -15.45 12.86 -7.70
CA PRO A 158 -16.72 13.08 -8.38
C PRO A 158 -17.08 11.86 -9.23
N THR A 159 -18.34 11.44 -9.17
CA THR A 159 -18.87 10.39 -10.04
C THR A 159 -19.70 10.99 -11.18
N PRO A 160 -19.63 10.40 -12.38
CA PRO A 160 -20.47 10.85 -13.49
C PRO A 160 -21.95 10.64 -13.18
N ASP A 161 -22.80 11.59 -13.60
CA ASP A 161 -24.24 11.45 -13.48
C ASP A 161 -24.77 10.41 -14.48
N LEU A 162 -25.62 9.49 -14.02
CA LEU A 162 -26.38 8.60 -14.89
C LEU A 162 -27.26 9.34 -15.92
N SER A 163 -27.63 10.60 -15.64
CA SER A 163 -28.37 11.43 -16.59
C SER A 163 -27.53 11.91 -17.78
N TYR A 164 -26.20 11.87 -17.67
CA TYR A 164 -25.28 12.08 -18.79
C TYR A 164 -25.34 10.86 -19.71
N LYS A 165 -26.29 10.88 -20.65
CA LYS A 165 -26.21 10.06 -21.85
C LYS A 165 -25.05 10.58 -22.67
N VAL A 166 -23.91 9.89 -22.66
CA VAL A 166 -22.98 9.99 -23.79
C VAL A 166 -23.79 9.52 -25.01
N PRO A 167 -24.03 10.35 -26.03
CA PRO A 167 -24.61 9.85 -27.25
C PRO A 167 -23.58 8.90 -27.85
N PHE A 168 -23.78 7.60 -27.65
CA PHE A 168 -23.17 6.59 -28.50
C PHE A 168 -23.85 6.72 -29.85
N LEU A 169 -23.37 7.67 -30.66
CA LEU A 169 -23.51 7.60 -32.10
C LEU A 169 -22.64 6.41 -32.53
N TYR A 170 -23.29 5.30 -32.85
CA TYR A 170 -22.70 4.29 -33.71
C TYR A 170 -22.51 4.95 -35.08
N ASP A 171 -21.39 5.65 -35.27
CA ASP A 171 -20.86 5.95 -36.59
C ASP A 171 -19.34 5.80 -36.54
N SER A 172 -18.89 4.70 -37.13
CA SER A 172 -17.56 4.39 -37.64
C SER A 172 -16.53 5.51 -37.48
N ILE A 173 -15.65 5.41 -36.47
CA ILE A 173 -14.47 6.28 -36.38
C ILE A 173 -13.41 5.73 -37.33
N TYR A 174 -13.26 6.37 -38.50
CA TYR A 174 -12.04 6.30 -39.28
C TYR A 174 -10.97 7.15 -38.59
N ILE A 175 -9.89 6.52 -38.16
CA ILE A 175 -8.70 7.21 -37.65
C ILE A 175 -7.82 7.56 -38.86
N THR A 176 -7.83 8.81 -39.28
CA THR A 176 -6.80 9.40 -40.16
C THR A 176 -5.84 10.22 -39.28
N GLY A 177 -4.63 9.70 -39.08
CA GLY A 177 -3.53 10.45 -38.46
C GLY A 177 -2.86 11.35 -39.50
N MET A 178 -2.77 12.64 -39.22
CA MET A 178 -1.91 13.58 -39.94
C MET A 178 -0.79 14.01 -38.97
N LEU A 179 0.43 13.57 -39.29
CA LEU A 179 1.67 14.05 -38.68
C LEU A 179 1.95 15.47 -39.20
N LEU A 180 2.22 16.39 -38.28
CA LEU A 180 3.05 17.57 -38.53
C LEU A 180 4.30 17.44 -37.67
#